data_AF-A0A1E3LMZ9-F1
#
_entry.id   AF-A0A1E3LMZ9-F1
#
_cell.length_a   1.000
_cell.length_b   1.000
_cell.length_c   1.000
_cell.angle_alpha   90.00
_cell.angle_beta   90.00
_cell.angle_gamma   90.00
#
_symmetry.space_group_name_H-M   'P 1'
#
loop_
_entity.id
_entity.type
_entity.pdbx_description
1 polymer ?
#
loop_
_entity_poly.entity_id
_entity_poly.type
_entity_poly.pdbx_seq_one_letter_code
_entity_poly.pdbx_strand_id
1 'polypeptide(L)'
;MGTVEVFDGWECDISQVEGLGASKSPLSDYRDMDRFIEARSPELVREISHDQLRKNLAHREIRILHGRPTSDHFAHYAWDGRIWLKNTGGSHHFAAARYIAKRLDVRVPLMGRLRKYGINPSAVHELVEHFEVFVVPDDAEFSVAFSDAMRYAGITWLWAPMPRPCQSERAIFLPRTERRSRKAAELLREAGMPDLGAHLIGVARYPRTLST
;
A
#
# COMPACT_ATOMS: atom_id res chain seq x y z
N MET A 1 -12.56 8.73 -3.55
CA MET A 1 -12.74 7.43 -2.86
C MET A 1 -11.82 7.24 -1.65
N GLY A 2 -10.57 7.70 -1.65
CA GLY A 2 -9.72 7.57 -0.46
C GLY A 2 -10.10 8.51 0.69
N THR A 3 -9.74 8.13 1.91
CA THR A 3 -9.79 8.98 3.12
C THR A 3 -8.38 9.10 3.73
N VAL A 4 -8.12 10.20 4.43
CA VAL A 4 -6.89 10.39 5.20
C VAL A 4 -7.24 10.97 6.56
N GLU A 5 -6.86 10.26 7.62
CA GLU A 5 -6.87 10.76 8.99
C GLU A 5 -5.43 11.08 9.42
N VAL A 6 -5.25 12.16 10.17
CA VAL A 6 -3.92 12.64 10.59
C VAL A 6 -3.87 12.72 12.11
N PHE A 7 -2.84 12.10 12.69
CA PHE A 7 -2.57 12.11 14.12
C PHE A 7 -1.18 12.70 14.35
N ASP A 8 -1.09 13.85 15.00
CA ASP A 8 0.19 14.42 15.42
C ASP A 8 0.61 13.84 16.78
N GLY A 9 1.92 13.73 17.02
CA GLY A 9 2.45 13.16 18.27
C GLY A 9 2.17 11.67 18.47
N TRP A 10 1.92 10.93 17.40
CA TRP A 10 1.73 9.48 17.47
C TRP A 10 3.06 8.78 17.76
N GLU A 11 3.02 7.82 18.68
CA GLU A 11 4.18 7.07 19.15
C GLU A 11 4.15 5.62 18.69
N CYS A 12 5.32 5.08 18.38
CA CYS A 12 5.53 3.65 18.17
C CYS A 12 6.95 3.25 18.55
N ASP A 13 7.18 1.95 18.68
CA ASP A 13 8.55 1.42 18.74
C ASP A 13 9.14 1.28 17.34
N ILE A 14 10.46 1.48 17.21
CA ILE A 14 11.17 1.32 15.93
C ILE A 14 10.92 -0.06 15.29
N SER A 15 10.74 -1.12 16.10
CA SER A 15 10.49 -2.48 15.63
C SER A 15 9.12 -2.66 14.97
N GLN A 16 8.14 -1.82 15.33
CA GLN A 16 6.80 -1.83 14.76
C GLN A 16 6.74 -1.23 13.35
N VAL A 17 7.76 -0.48 12.93
CA VAL A 17 7.87 -0.03 11.54
C VAL A 17 8.23 -1.24 10.67
N GLU A 18 7.46 -1.50 9.63
CA GLU A 18 7.60 -2.69 8.77
C GLU A 18 8.04 -2.38 7.34
N GLY A 19 8.05 -1.09 6.96
CA GLY A 19 8.54 -0.68 5.66
C GLY A 19 8.95 0.78 5.59
N LEU A 20 9.67 1.13 4.53
CA LEU A 20 10.07 2.49 4.20
C LEU A 20 9.43 2.88 2.87
N GLY A 21 8.80 4.06 2.80
CA GLY A 21 7.93 4.41 1.68
C GLY A 21 8.38 5.57 0.79
N ALA A 22 9.52 6.19 1.07
CA ALA A 22 10.13 7.24 0.23
C ALA A 22 11.65 7.06 0.07
N SER A 23 12.12 5.83 0.28
CA SER A 23 13.52 5.47 0.09
C SER A 23 13.90 5.49 -1.39
N LYS A 24 15.15 5.87 -1.67
CA LYS A 24 15.76 5.76 -3.00
C LYS A 24 16.25 4.33 -3.30
N SER A 25 16.28 3.46 -2.30
CA SER A 25 16.72 2.07 -2.44
C SER A 25 15.62 1.20 -3.07
N PRO A 26 15.97 0.15 -3.84
CA PRO A 26 15.00 -0.73 -4.48
C PRO A 26 14.39 -1.71 -3.46
N LEU A 27 13.57 -1.18 -2.55
CA LEU A 27 12.99 -1.95 -1.44
C LEU A 27 12.04 -3.05 -1.92
N SER A 28 11.49 -2.92 -3.14
CA SER A 28 10.66 -3.93 -3.79
C SER A 28 11.39 -5.26 -4.06
N ASP A 29 12.72 -5.23 -4.11
CA ASP A 29 13.53 -6.43 -4.41
C ASP A 29 13.70 -7.32 -3.18
N TYR A 30 13.27 -6.85 -2.00
CA TYR A 30 13.43 -7.54 -0.73
C TYR A 30 12.07 -7.84 -0.12
N ARG A 31 11.95 -9.03 0.47
CA ARG A 31 10.74 -9.45 1.18
C ARG A 31 10.41 -8.56 2.37
N ASP A 32 11.43 -8.13 3.10
CA ASP A 32 11.32 -7.35 4.33
C ASP A 32 12.59 -6.50 4.57
N MET A 33 12.52 -5.62 5.57
CA MET A 33 13.63 -4.73 5.92
C MET A 33 14.85 -5.45 6.50
N ASP A 34 14.66 -6.65 7.09
CA ASP A 34 15.76 -7.42 7.66
C ASP A 34 16.63 -7.99 6.53
N ARG A 35 16.01 -8.58 5.50
CA ARG A 35 16.71 -9.03 4.29
C ARG A 35 17.34 -7.88 3.51
N PHE A 36 16.65 -6.75 3.43
CA PHE A 36 17.20 -5.55 2.82
C PHE A 36 18.51 -5.13 3.49
N ILE A 37 18.56 -5.04 4.82
CA ILE A 37 19.75 -4.56 5.51
C ILE A 37 20.89 -5.58 5.49
N GLU A 38 20.59 -6.87 5.64
CA GLU A 38 21.58 -7.96 5.55
C GLU A 38 22.28 -7.97 4.18
N ALA A 39 21.54 -7.71 3.09
CA ALA A 39 22.08 -7.73 1.74
C ALA A 39 22.79 -6.44 1.34
N ARG A 40 22.27 -5.27 1.74
CA ARG A 40 22.71 -3.97 1.20
C ARG A 40 23.67 -3.21 2.10
N SER A 41 23.63 -3.46 3.41
CA SER A 41 24.50 -2.81 4.37
C SER A 41 24.88 -3.74 5.53
N PRO A 42 25.47 -4.91 5.25
CA PRO A 42 25.91 -5.85 6.30
C PRO A 42 26.89 -5.21 7.28
N GLU A 43 27.66 -4.20 6.86
CA GLU A 43 28.56 -3.43 7.73
C GLU A 43 27.83 -2.69 8.86
N LEU A 44 26.58 -2.25 8.64
CA LEU A 44 25.81 -1.52 9.64
C LEU A 44 25.22 -2.42 10.72
N VAL A 45 25.17 -3.73 10.46
CA VAL A 45 24.60 -4.77 11.34
C VAL A 45 25.58 -5.89 11.65
N ARG A 46 26.86 -5.74 11.29
CA ARG A 46 27.91 -6.75 11.49
C ARG A 46 28.07 -7.11 12.97
N GLU A 47 27.97 -6.10 13.83
CA GLU A 47 27.98 -6.25 15.27
C GLU A 47 26.61 -5.89 15.83
N ILE A 48 25.99 -6.82 16.57
CA ILE A 48 24.73 -6.60 17.25
C ILE A 48 25.04 -6.12 18.67
N SER A 49 25.20 -4.81 18.84
CA SER A 49 25.53 -4.20 20.12
C SER A 49 24.83 -2.86 20.34
N HIS A 50 24.71 -2.45 21.60
CA HIS A 50 24.14 -1.15 21.95
C HIS A 50 24.95 0.03 21.38
N ASP A 51 26.26 -0.13 21.22
CA ASP A 51 27.10 0.91 20.62
C ASP A 51 26.79 1.07 19.13
N GLN A 52 26.69 -0.04 18.39
CA GLN A 52 26.31 -0.01 16.98
C GLN A 52 24.87 0.51 16.79
N LEU A 53 23.94 0.15 17.68
CA LEU A 53 22.60 0.73 17.71
C LEU A 53 22.64 2.26 17.85
N ARG A 54 23.40 2.78 18.82
CA ARG A 54 23.56 4.24 19.03
C ARG A 54 24.16 4.92 17.81
N LYS A 55 25.19 4.34 17.18
CA LYS A 55 25.81 4.87 15.95
C LYS A 55 24.80 4.98 14.81
N ASN A 56 24.01 3.93 14.58
CA ASN A 56 22.97 3.95 13.55
C ASN A 56 21.88 4.99 13.86
N LEU A 57 21.41 5.07 15.11
CA LEU A 57 20.41 6.05 15.53
C LEU A 57 20.91 7.50 15.46
N ALA A 58 22.21 7.74 15.63
CA ALA A 58 22.81 9.08 15.55
C ALA A 58 22.90 9.64 14.12
N HIS A 59 22.53 8.87 13.10
CA HIS A 59 22.58 9.34 11.72
C HIS A 59 21.56 10.46 11.47
N ARG A 60 22.06 11.66 11.14
CA ARG A 60 21.26 12.89 11.02
C ARG A 60 20.15 12.84 9.97
N GLU A 61 20.27 11.99 8.96
CA GLU A 61 19.22 11.83 7.95
C GLU A 61 18.02 10.99 8.42
N ILE A 62 18.07 10.42 9.63
CA ILE A 62 16.88 9.87 10.30
C ILE A 62 16.09 11.06 10.87
N ARG A 63 15.42 11.82 10.00
CA ARG A 63 14.84 13.12 10.35
C ARG A 63 13.62 12.99 11.25
N ILE A 64 12.98 11.81 11.34
CA ILE A 64 11.96 11.56 12.36
C ILE A 64 12.50 11.77 13.79
N LEU A 65 13.78 11.43 14.02
CA LEU A 65 14.50 11.64 15.29
C LEU A 65 15.14 13.02 15.38
N HIS A 66 15.81 13.47 14.32
CA HIS A 66 16.71 14.63 14.38
C HIS A 66 16.19 15.90 13.69
N GLY A 67 15.23 15.76 12.78
CA GLY A 67 14.69 16.86 11.98
C GLY A 67 13.54 17.55 12.71
N ARG A 68 13.70 18.85 12.97
CA ARG A 68 12.61 19.72 13.44
C ARG A 68 12.72 21.07 12.69
N PRO A 69 11.74 21.44 11.85
CA PRO A 69 10.62 20.62 11.35
C PRO A 69 11.11 19.47 10.45
N THR A 70 10.31 18.42 10.30
CA THR A 70 10.59 17.29 9.40
C THR A 70 9.40 16.99 8.50
N SER A 71 9.69 16.52 7.29
CA SER A 71 8.70 15.94 6.38
C SER A 71 8.52 14.43 6.57
N ASP A 72 9.40 13.80 7.35
CA ASP A 72 9.28 12.39 7.72
C ASP A 72 8.00 12.18 8.55
N HIS A 73 7.24 11.16 8.22
CA HIS A 73 6.00 10.81 8.91
C HIS A 73 5.72 9.31 8.77
N PHE A 74 4.87 8.80 9.65
CA PHE A 74 4.36 7.44 9.54
C PHE A 74 3.16 7.40 8.60
N ALA A 75 3.01 6.28 7.90
CA ALA A 75 1.85 5.98 7.08
C ALA A 75 1.32 4.59 7.44
N HIS A 76 0.01 4.49 7.58
CA HIS A 76 -0.70 3.24 7.72
C HIS A 76 -1.78 3.17 6.65
N TYR A 77 -1.88 2.04 5.97
CA TYR A 77 -2.89 1.81 4.94
C TYR A 77 -3.87 0.75 5.43
N ALA A 78 -5.16 1.07 5.44
CA ALA A 78 -6.21 0.19 5.96
C ALA A 78 -6.31 -1.16 5.21
N TRP A 79 -5.82 -1.26 3.98
CA TRP A 79 -5.76 -2.52 3.22
C TRP A 79 -4.50 -3.34 3.47
N ASP A 80 -3.49 -2.76 4.13
CA ASP A 80 -2.17 -3.38 4.35
C ASP A 80 -1.97 -3.77 5.83
N GLY A 81 -2.34 -2.87 6.75
CA GLY A 81 -2.25 -3.07 8.20
C GLY A 81 -0.88 -2.69 8.80
N ARG A 82 0.17 -2.65 7.99
CA ARG A 82 1.55 -2.37 8.44
C ARG A 82 1.79 -0.88 8.69
N ILE A 83 2.83 -0.58 9.47
CA ILE A 83 3.34 0.78 9.69
C ILE A 83 4.52 1.04 8.75
N TRP A 84 4.43 2.11 7.97
CA TRP A 84 5.49 2.56 7.08
C TRP A 84 6.09 3.87 7.57
N LEU A 85 7.42 4.01 7.48
CA LEU A 85 8.07 5.30 7.60
C LEU A 85 8.25 5.93 6.22
N LYS A 86 7.69 7.13 6.03
CA LYS A 86 7.91 7.94 4.83
C LYS A 86 9.11 8.85 5.05
N ASN A 87 10.32 8.31 4.88
CA ASN A 87 11.57 9.05 5.00
C ASN A 87 12.22 9.30 3.64
N THR A 88 12.81 10.49 3.47
CA THR A 88 13.56 10.84 2.24
C THR A 88 15.08 10.65 2.38
N GLY A 89 15.57 10.27 3.57
CA GLY A 89 16.98 10.04 3.88
C GLY A 89 17.17 9.02 5.02
N GLY A 90 18.40 8.54 5.22
CA GLY A 90 18.76 7.68 6.36
C GLY A 90 18.13 6.27 6.38
N SER A 91 17.61 5.76 5.25
CA SER A 91 16.92 4.46 5.17
C SER A 91 17.75 3.28 5.67
N HIS A 92 19.04 3.21 5.29
CA HIS A 92 19.93 2.12 5.67
C HIS A 92 20.21 2.14 7.19
N HIS A 93 20.55 3.31 7.74
CA HIS A 93 20.77 3.45 9.18
C HIS A 93 19.51 3.22 10.01
N PHE A 94 18.33 3.68 9.55
CA PHE A 94 17.08 3.38 10.21
C PHE A 94 16.78 1.87 10.23
N ALA A 95 16.90 1.21 9.07
CA ALA A 95 16.68 -0.24 8.97
C ALA A 95 17.68 -1.03 9.83
N ALA A 96 18.95 -0.62 9.87
CA ALA A 96 19.97 -1.22 10.73
C ALA A 96 19.69 -1.01 12.23
N ALA A 97 19.31 0.21 12.64
CA ALA A 97 18.92 0.50 14.01
C ALA A 97 17.73 -0.37 14.43
N ARG A 98 16.70 -0.46 13.58
CA ARG A 98 15.56 -1.34 13.80
C ARG A 98 15.99 -2.81 13.96
N TYR A 99 16.81 -3.30 13.05
CA TYR A 99 17.29 -4.69 13.02
C TYR A 99 18.04 -5.07 14.30
N ILE A 100 18.92 -4.17 14.77
CA ILE A 100 19.70 -4.36 16.00
C ILE A 100 18.79 -4.25 17.24
N ALA A 101 17.92 -3.24 17.30
CA ALA A 101 16.97 -3.05 18.41
C ALA A 101 16.11 -4.30 18.64
N LYS A 102 15.57 -4.90 17.57
CA LYS A 102 14.81 -6.16 17.63
C LYS A 102 15.63 -7.33 18.19
N ARG A 103 16.91 -7.43 17.85
CA ARG A 103 17.78 -8.54 18.30
C ARG A 103 18.31 -8.37 19.72
N LEU A 104 18.43 -7.13 20.17
CA LEU A 104 18.80 -6.81 21.55
C LEU A 104 17.59 -6.76 22.49
N ASP A 105 16.37 -6.89 21.96
CA ASP A 105 15.12 -6.68 22.70
C ASP A 105 15.07 -5.31 23.41
N VAL A 106 15.51 -4.27 22.69
CA VAL A 106 15.59 -2.89 23.20
C VAL A 106 14.51 -2.05 22.55
N ARG A 107 13.69 -1.42 23.40
CA ARG A 107 12.70 -0.44 22.95
C ARG A 107 13.37 0.86 22.54
N VAL A 108 13.05 1.35 21.34
CA VAL A 108 13.44 2.66 20.81
C VAL A 108 12.16 3.41 20.41
N PRO A 109 11.63 4.28 21.28
CA PRO A 109 10.41 5.02 20.99
C PRO A 109 10.66 6.04 19.88
N LEU A 110 9.76 6.07 18.92
CA LEU A 110 9.66 7.08 17.88
C LEU A 110 8.38 7.87 18.09
N MET A 111 8.42 9.16 17.79
CA MET A 111 7.25 10.03 17.83
C MET A 111 7.20 10.88 16.56
N GLY A 112 6.02 11.01 15.98
CA GLY A 112 5.82 11.86 14.81
C GLY A 112 4.37 11.90 14.35
N ARG A 113 4.16 12.47 13.16
CA ARG A 113 2.85 12.46 12.53
C ARG A 113 2.56 11.08 11.94
N LEU A 114 1.37 10.54 12.20
CA LEU A 114 0.82 9.39 11.49
C LEU A 114 -0.26 9.85 10.51
N ARG A 115 -0.19 9.33 9.28
CA ARG A 115 -1.27 9.42 8.29
C ARG A 115 -1.90 8.05 8.10
N LYS A 116 -3.19 7.94 8.40
CA LYS A 116 -3.98 6.73 8.20
C LYS A 116 -4.79 6.88 6.93
N TYR A 117 -4.49 6.04 5.94
CA TYR A 117 -5.16 6.02 4.63
C TYR A 117 -6.23 4.94 4.62
N GLY A 118 -7.45 5.33 4.23
CA GLY A 118 -8.59 4.43 4.13
C GLY A 118 -9.32 4.54 2.79
N ILE A 119 -10.35 3.71 2.65
CA ILE A 119 -11.31 3.77 1.54
C ILE A 119 -12.64 4.21 2.12
N ASN A 120 -13.26 5.24 1.53
CA ASN A 120 -14.55 5.78 1.95
C ASN A 120 -15.67 4.75 1.66
N PRO A 121 -16.34 4.19 2.69
CA PRO A 121 -17.38 3.19 2.48
C PRO A 121 -18.59 3.70 1.70
N SER A 122 -18.99 4.96 1.90
CA SER A 122 -20.11 5.57 1.17
C SER A 122 -19.78 5.71 -0.32
N ALA A 123 -18.56 6.14 -0.65
CA ALA A 123 -18.13 6.25 -2.05
C ALA A 123 -18.03 4.88 -2.74
N VAL A 124 -17.61 3.84 -2.00
CA VAL A 124 -17.65 2.46 -2.51
C VAL A 124 -19.09 2.01 -2.72
N HIS A 125 -19.99 2.29 -1.77
CA HIS A 125 -21.39 1.90 -1.88
C HIS A 125 -22.05 2.55 -3.11
N GLU A 126 -21.87 3.86 -3.30
CA GLU A 126 -22.37 4.58 -4.47
C GLU A 126 -21.82 4.00 -5.77
N LEU A 127 -20.52 3.68 -5.82
CA LEU A 127 -19.90 3.06 -6.99
C LEU A 127 -20.54 1.72 -7.35
N VAL A 128 -20.68 0.82 -6.37
CA VAL A 128 -21.21 -0.54 -6.60
C VAL A 128 -22.73 -0.55 -6.77
N GLU A 129 -23.43 0.49 -6.35
CA GLU A 129 -24.86 0.70 -6.63
C GLU A 129 -25.10 1.04 -8.10
N HIS A 130 -24.17 1.78 -8.72
CA HIS A 130 -24.34 2.26 -10.10
C HIS A 130 -23.64 1.36 -11.12
N PHE A 131 -22.60 0.63 -10.72
CA PHE A 131 -21.78 -0.17 -11.62
C PHE A 131 -21.53 -1.58 -11.09
N GLU A 132 -21.48 -2.55 -12.01
CA GLU A 132 -20.73 -3.78 -11.83
C GLU A 132 -19.27 -3.51 -12.23
N VAL A 133 -18.30 -3.90 -11.39
CA VAL A 133 -16.89 -3.55 -11.60
C VAL A 133 -16.02 -4.80 -11.57
N PHE A 134 -15.30 -5.06 -12.67
CA PHE A 134 -14.46 -6.25 -12.82
C PHE A 134 -13.02 -5.87 -13.16
N VAL A 135 -12.09 -6.75 -12.79
CA VAL A 135 -10.69 -6.68 -13.26
C VAL A 135 -10.54 -7.56 -14.50
N VAL A 136 -9.90 -7.02 -15.53
CA VAL A 136 -9.57 -7.74 -16.75
C VAL A 136 -8.10 -7.51 -17.15
N PRO A 137 -7.49 -8.39 -17.96
CA PRO A 137 -6.14 -8.17 -18.49
C PRO A 137 -6.01 -6.88 -19.32
N ASP A 138 -4.85 -6.23 -19.23
CA ASP A 138 -4.46 -5.08 -20.08
C ASP A 138 -3.53 -5.48 -21.23
N ASP A 139 -3.89 -6.52 -21.98
CA ASP A 139 -3.17 -6.89 -23.20
C ASP A 139 -3.99 -6.55 -24.44
N ALA A 140 -3.29 -6.40 -25.57
CA ALA A 140 -3.89 -5.93 -26.82
C ALA A 140 -4.93 -6.91 -27.38
N GLU A 141 -4.70 -8.23 -27.22
CA GLU A 141 -5.58 -9.26 -27.74
C GLU A 141 -6.92 -9.24 -26.99
N PHE A 142 -6.87 -9.27 -25.65
CA PHE A 142 -8.04 -9.16 -24.81
C PHE A 142 -8.76 -7.83 -25.06
N SER A 143 -8.02 -6.73 -25.16
CA SER A 143 -8.60 -5.40 -25.28
C SER A 143 -9.37 -5.16 -26.57
N VAL A 144 -8.84 -5.67 -27.69
CA VAL A 144 -9.51 -5.60 -29.00
C VAL A 144 -10.74 -6.48 -28.98
N ALA A 145 -10.61 -7.75 -28.59
CA ALA A 145 -11.72 -8.70 -28.57
C ALA A 145 -12.86 -8.24 -27.64
N PHE A 146 -12.53 -7.75 -26.45
CA PHE A 146 -13.51 -7.23 -25.50
C PHE A 146 -14.22 -6.00 -26.06
N SER A 147 -13.46 -5.01 -26.57
CA SER A 147 -14.03 -3.79 -27.11
C SER A 147 -14.96 -4.07 -28.29
N ASP A 148 -14.57 -4.97 -29.20
CA ASP A 148 -15.38 -5.33 -30.36
C ASP A 148 -16.66 -6.06 -29.96
N ALA A 149 -16.58 -6.99 -29.00
CA ALA A 149 -17.76 -7.67 -28.45
C ALA A 149 -18.74 -6.68 -27.82
N MET A 150 -18.24 -5.73 -27.03
CA MET A 150 -19.06 -4.71 -26.37
C MET A 150 -19.70 -3.74 -27.38
N ARG A 151 -18.98 -3.33 -28.43
CA ARG A 151 -19.51 -2.52 -29.54
C ARG A 151 -20.57 -3.27 -30.34
N TYR A 152 -20.28 -4.51 -30.73
CA TYR A 152 -21.19 -5.35 -31.50
C TYR A 152 -22.50 -5.58 -30.74
N ALA A 153 -22.42 -5.85 -29.45
CA ALA A 153 -23.59 -6.02 -28.60
C ALA A 153 -24.24 -4.68 -28.17
N GLY A 154 -23.63 -3.54 -28.52
CA GLY A 154 -24.09 -2.20 -28.14
C GLY A 154 -24.25 -2.05 -26.63
N ILE A 155 -23.20 -2.37 -25.89
CA ILE A 155 -23.11 -2.29 -24.42
C ILE A 155 -22.32 -1.04 -24.06
N THR A 156 -22.73 -0.31 -23.03
CA THR A 156 -21.96 0.81 -22.49
C THR A 156 -20.95 0.30 -21.46
N TRP A 157 -19.71 0.76 -21.53
CA TRP A 157 -18.71 0.48 -20.50
C TRP A 157 -17.72 1.64 -20.35
N LEU A 158 -17.15 1.73 -19.16
CA LEU A 158 -15.95 2.54 -18.91
C LEU A 158 -14.78 1.62 -18.62
N TRP A 159 -13.62 2.07 -19.06
CA TRP A 159 -12.34 1.41 -18.89
C TRP A 159 -11.40 2.32 -18.09
N ALA A 160 -10.81 1.82 -17.00
CA ALA A 160 -9.83 2.58 -16.22
C ALA A 160 -8.54 1.77 -15.96
N PRO A 161 -7.35 2.42 -15.98
CA PRO A 161 -6.11 1.78 -15.57
C PRO A 161 -6.13 1.40 -14.08
N MET A 162 -5.56 0.25 -13.75
CA MET A 162 -5.32 -0.16 -12.36
C MET A 162 -4.03 0.49 -11.80
N PRO A 163 -3.98 0.75 -10.48
CA PRO A 163 -2.79 1.31 -9.84
C PRO A 163 -1.65 0.28 -9.76
N ARG A 164 -0.42 0.75 -9.47
CA ARG A 164 0.71 -0.17 -9.18
C ARG A 164 0.39 -1.05 -7.96
N PRO A 165 0.79 -2.33 -7.96
CA PRO A 165 1.57 -3.03 -8.99
C PRO A 165 0.75 -3.60 -10.16
N CYS A 166 -0.57 -3.52 -10.12
CA CYS A 166 -1.52 -4.11 -11.07
C CYS A 166 -1.60 -3.39 -12.43
N GLN A 167 -0.52 -2.79 -12.93
CA GLN A 167 -0.59 -1.96 -14.15
C GLN A 167 -0.87 -2.76 -15.43
N SER A 168 -0.70 -4.09 -15.40
CA SER A 168 -1.06 -5.01 -16.48
C SER A 168 -2.54 -5.42 -16.45
N GLU A 169 -3.36 -4.75 -15.64
CA GLU A 169 -4.78 -5.02 -15.46
C GLU A 169 -5.61 -3.73 -15.61
N ARG A 170 -6.91 -3.91 -15.80
CA ARG A 170 -7.86 -2.82 -16.02
C ARG A 170 -9.14 -3.05 -15.24
N ALA A 171 -9.71 -1.96 -14.75
CA ALA A 171 -11.06 -1.98 -14.19
C ALA A 171 -12.06 -1.67 -15.30
N ILE A 172 -13.04 -2.56 -15.48
CA ILE A 172 -14.19 -2.36 -16.35
C ILE A 172 -15.40 -2.03 -15.49
N PHE A 173 -16.13 -0.98 -15.86
CA PHE A 173 -17.35 -0.54 -15.19
C PHE A 173 -18.53 -0.71 -16.14
N LEU A 174 -19.53 -1.46 -15.70
CA LEU A 174 -20.75 -1.75 -16.46
C LEU A 174 -21.95 -1.13 -15.74
N PRO A 175 -22.67 -0.17 -16.36
CA PRO A 175 -23.82 0.47 -15.73
C PRO A 175 -24.89 -0.54 -15.33
N ARG A 176 -25.28 -0.58 -14.06
CA ARG A 176 -26.33 -1.48 -13.55
C ARG A 176 -27.71 -1.13 -14.09
N THR A 177 -27.94 0.10 -14.51
CA THR A 177 -29.23 0.57 -15.05
C THR A 177 -29.56 -0.08 -16.39
N GLU A 178 -28.56 -0.50 -17.17
CA GLU A 178 -28.72 -1.04 -18.51
C GLU A 178 -28.81 -2.58 -18.54
N ARG A 179 -29.84 -3.12 -19.20
CA ARG A 179 -30.06 -4.57 -19.28
C ARG A 179 -28.89 -5.33 -19.92
N ARG A 180 -28.29 -4.76 -20.99
CA ARG A 180 -27.18 -5.41 -21.71
C ARG A 180 -25.91 -5.44 -20.87
N SER A 181 -25.63 -4.34 -20.17
CA SER A 181 -24.50 -4.21 -19.24
C SER A 181 -24.61 -5.21 -18.07
N ARG A 182 -25.82 -5.41 -17.52
CA ARG A 182 -26.06 -6.50 -16.55
C ARG A 182 -25.80 -7.88 -17.13
N LYS A 183 -26.18 -8.14 -18.39
CA LYS A 183 -25.91 -9.43 -19.03
C LYS A 183 -24.40 -9.67 -19.26
N ALA A 184 -23.67 -8.63 -19.67
CA ALA A 184 -22.20 -8.71 -19.74
C ALA A 184 -21.57 -8.98 -18.37
N ALA A 185 -22.06 -8.35 -17.31
CA ALA A 185 -21.59 -8.58 -15.95
C ALA A 185 -21.83 -10.03 -15.47
N GLU A 186 -22.99 -10.62 -15.79
CA GLU A 186 -23.25 -12.05 -15.55
C GLU A 186 -22.21 -12.93 -16.26
N LEU A 187 -21.94 -12.68 -17.54
CA LEU A 187 -20.96 -13.44 -18.32
C LEU A 187 -19.54 -13.31 -17.77
N LEU A 188 -19.13 -12.11 -17.36
CA LEU A 188 -17.81 -11.90 -16.74
C LEU A 188 -17.69 -12.66 -15.41
N ARG A 189 -18.75 -12.69 -14.61
CA ARG A 189 -18.80 -13.44 -13.36
C ARG A 189 -18.77 -14.95 -13.60
N GLU A 190 -19.52 -15.44 -14.59
CA GLU A 190 -19.50 -16.84 -15.03
C GLU A 190 -18.11 -17.25 -15.56
N ALA A 191 -17.41 -16.33 -16.24
CA ALA A 191 -16.04 -16.51 -16.70
C ALA A 191 -14.98 -16.41 -15.58
N GLY A 192 -15.39 -16.15 -14.33
CA GLY A 192 -14.50 -16.08 -13.18
C GLY A 192 -13.64 -14.81 -13.11
N MET A 193 -14.04 -13.72 -13.77
CA MET A 193 -13.33 -12.45 -13.68
C MET A 193 -13.41 -11.88 -12.25
N PRO A 194 -12.30 -11.36 -11.68
CA PRO A 194 -12.31 -10.81 -10.33
C PRO A 194 -13.29 -9.65 -10.17
N ASP A 195 -14.16 -9.75 -9.16
CA ASP A 195 -15.13 -8.71 -8.80
C ASP A 195 -14.44 -7.63 -7.95
N LEU A 196 -14.06 -6.53 -8.60
CA LEU A 196 -13.40 -5.40 -7.96
C LEU A 196 -14.36 -4.66 -7.01
N GLY A 197 -15.65 -4.61 -7.34
CA GLY A 197 -16.66 -3.99 -6.50
C GLY A 197 -16.76 -4.69 -5.15
N ALA A 198 -16.90 -6.02 -5.16
CA ALA A 198 -16.93 -6.85 -3.95
C ALA A 198 -15.63 -6.72 -3.15
N HIS A 199 -14.47 -6.68 -3.81
CA HIS A 199 -13.18 -6.48 -3.15
C HIS A 199 -13.13 -5.13 -2.41
N LEU A 200 -13.53 -4.03 -3.06
CA LEU A 200 -13.54 -2.69 -2.46
C LEU A 200 -14.49 -2.60 -1.26
N ILE A 201 -15.65 -3.26 -1.31
CA ILE A 201 -16.58 -3.37 -0.17
C ILE A 201 -15.88 -4.07 1.00
N GLY A 202 -15.19 -5.19 0.75
CA GLY A 202 -14.46 -5.93 1.78
C GLY A 202 -13.41 -5.08 2.47
N VAL A 203 -12.59 -4.36 1.70
CA VAL A 203 -11.54 -3.47 2.23
C VAL A 203 -12.13 -2.29 3.02
N ALA A 204 -13.22 -1.70 2.53
CA ALA A 204 -13.86 -0.56 3.20
C ALA A 204 -14.58 -0.96 4.50
N ARG A 205 -15.16 -2.17 4.56
CA ARG A 205 -15.87 -2.67 5.75
C ARG A 205 -14.95 -3.21 6.83
N TYR A 206 -13.85 -3.85 6.43
CA TYR A 206 -12.92 -4.50 7.35
C TYR A 206 -11.53 -3.90 7.21
N PRO A 207 -11.34 -2.62 7.58
CA PRO A 207 -10.02 -2.02 7.55
C PRO A 207 -9.12 -2.75 8.53
N ARG A 208 -7.92 -3.13 8.07
CA ARG A 208 -6.88 -3.63 8.96
C ARG A 208 -6.53 -2.52 9.94
N THR A 209 -6.61 -2.85 11.23
CA THR A 209 -6.24 -1.93 12.31
C THR A 209 -4.74 -2.02 12.58
N LEU A 210 -4.19 -0.98 13.20
CA LEU A 210 -2.85 -1.07 13.78
C LEU A 210 -2.87 -2.17 14.83
N SER A 211 -1.99 -3.16 14.70
CA SER A 211 -1.72 -4.10 15.78
C SER A 211 -1.12 -3.30 16.93
N THR A 212 -1.83 -3.25 18.06
CA THR A 212 -1.34 -2.66 19.32
C THR A 212 -0.21 -3.48 19.89
#